data_AF-A0A318RIK0-F1
#
_entry.id   AF-A0A318RIK0-F1
#
_cell.length_a   1.000
_cell.length_b   1.000
_cell.length_c   1.000
_cell.angle_alpha   90.00
_cell.angle_beta   90.00
_cell.angle_gamma   90.00
#
_symmetry.space_group_name_H-M   'P 1'
#
loop_
_entity.id
_entity.type
_entity.pdbx_description
1 polymer ?
#
loop_
_entity_poly.entity_id
_entity_poly.type
_entity_poly.pdbx_seq_one_letter_code
_entity_poly.pdbx_strand_id
1 'polypeptide(L)'
;MSYPVSDSRTLAEAVQAQLSTFDNVEVKVDVRDIGGATRATLTGDFDLTISAAIVQGPDFALWTAFHSTSTGNQMGVSDPELDAALDKGRVATTDAERMEAYTEVQNRIKEVVPGVWYTRAVPAVIYGNNVRGVTMYTLGSPLPEELWLTS
;
A
#
# COMPACT_ATOMS: atom_id res chain seq x y z
N MET A 1 12.70 0.58 2.37
CA MET A 1 11.73 0.35 1.28
C MET A 1 12.45 0.67 -0.02
N SER A 2 12.85 -0.36 -0.79
CA SER A 2 13.32 -0.17 -2.15
C SER A 2 12.08 -0.02 -3.01
N TYR A 3 11.89 1.12 -3.66
CA TYR A 3 11.03 1.21 -4.83
C TYR A 3 11.90 0.80 -6.01
N PRO A 4 11.85 -0.45 -6.52
CA PRO A 4 12.53 -0.75 -7.76
C PRO A 4 11.84 0.05 -8.87
N VAL A 5 12.47 1.17 -9.25
CA VAL A 5 11.97 2.10 -10.28
C VAL A 5 11.71 1.37 -11.62
N SER A 6 12.40 0.26 -11.87
CA SER A 6 12.20 -0.63 -13.03
C SER A 6 10.81 -1.25 -13.06
N ASP A 7 10.34 -1.76 -11.92
CA ASP A 7 9.08 -2.51 -11.85
C ASP A 7 7.91 -1.56 -11.95
N SER A 8 8.00 -0.39 -11.29
CA SER A 8 6.98 0.66 -11.37
C SER A 8 6.85 1.23 -12.78
N ARG A 9 7.97 1.45 -13.51
CA ARG A 9 7.91 1.89 -14.91
C ARG A 9 7.23 0.85 -15.80
N THR A 10 7.64 -0.42 -15.69
CA THR A 10 7.08 -1.51 -16.50
C THR A 10 5.58 -1.64 -16.29
N LEU A 11 5.12 -1.52 -15.04
CA LEU A 11 3.69 -1.51 -14.74
C LEU A 11 2.97 -0.30 -15.37
N ALA A 12 3.55 0.91 -15.25
CA ALA A 12 2.95 2.11 -15.83
C ALA A 12 2.81 2.01 -17.36
N GLU A 13 3.83 1.47 -18.04
CA GLU A 13 3.79 1.19 -19.49
C GLU A 13 2.74 0.13 -19.85
N ALA A 14 2.59 -0.92 -19.03
CA ALA A 14 1.56 -1.94 -19.22
C ALA A 14 0.13 -1.37 -19.05
N VAL A 15 -0.08 -0.46 -18.10
CA VAL A 15 -1.35 0.25 -17.90
C VAL A 15 -1.60 1.21 -19.07
N GLN A 16 -0.58 1.98 -19.49
CA GLN A 16 -0.66 2.86 -20.67
C GLN A 16 -1.09 2.06 -21.91
N ALA A 17 -0.47 0.92 -22.16
CA ALA A 17 -0.80 0.06 -23.31
C ALA A 17 -2.25 -0.44 -23.25
N GLN A 18 -2.73 -0.87 -22.08
CA GLN A 18 -4.12 -1.30 -21.90
C GLN A 18 -5.11 -0.16 -22.11
N LEU A 19 -4.81 1.05 -21.62
CA LEU A 19 -5.70 2.20 -21.77
C LEU A 19 -5.64 2.82 -23.17
N SER A 20 -4.57 2.59 -23.93
CA SER A 20 -4.45 3.09 -25.31
C SER A 20 -5.48 2.50 -26.29
N THR A 21 -6.20 1.44 -25.91
CA THR A 21 -7.28 0.87 -26.73
C THR A 21 -8.55 1.72 -26.72
N PHE A 22 -8.64 2.72 -25.83
CA PHE A 22 -9.78 3.64 -25.76
C PHE A 22 -9.47 4.93 -26.50
N ASP A 23 -10.36 5.35 -27.39
CA ASP A 23 -10.17 6.55 -28.22
C ASP A 23 -10.18 7.88 -27.42
N ASN A 24 -10.68 7.84 -26.19
CA ASN A 24 -10.91 9.02 -25.33
C ASN A 24 -9.97 9.10 -24.12
N VAL A 25 -8.92 8.29 -24.07
CA VAL A 25 -7.97 8.25 -22.95
C VAL A 25 -6.53 8.35 -23.49
N GLU A 26 -5.80 9.38 -23.06
CA GLU A 26 -4.37 9.51 -23.33
C GLU A 26 -3.60 9.41 -22.01
N VAL A 27 -2.73 8.40 -21.88
CA VAL A 27 -1.90 8.19 -20.68
C VAL A 27 -0.45 8.48 -21.03
N LYS A 28 0.21 9.33 -20.23
CA LYS A 28 1.65 9.63 -20.33
C LYS A 28 2.37 9.12 -19.09
N VAL A 29 3.36 8.27 -19.29
CA VAL A 29 4.19 7.77 -18.19
C VAL A 29 5.17 8.87 -17.77
N ASP A 30 4.98 9.42 -16.58
CA ASP A 30 5.89 10.37 -15.94
C ASP A 30 6.80 9.63 -14.95
N VAL A 31 8.09 9.57 -15.24
CA VAL A 31 9.08 8.89 -14.39
C VAL A 31 9.90 9.92 -13.64
N ARG A 32 9.61 10.04 -12.35
CA ARG A 32 10.35 10.89 -11.40
C ARG A 32 11.34 10.06 -10.58
N ASP A 33 12.36 10.71 -10.03
CA ASP A 33 13.17 10.09 -8.97
C ASP A 33 12.32 9.89 -7.70
N ILE A 34 12.82 9.11 -6.73
CA ILE A 34 12.03 8.77 -5.52
C ILE A 34 11.59 10.02 -4.74
N GLY A 35 12.42 11.07 -4.71
CA GLY A 35 12.11 12.34 -4.04
C GLY A 35 11.00 13.10 -4.76
N GLY A 36 11.09 13.21 -6.08
CA GLY A 36 10.07 13.84 -6.92
C GLY A 36 8.74 13.09 -6.90
N ALA A 37 8.75 11.76 -7.02
CA ALA A 37 7.56 10.91 -6.93
C ALA A 37 6.89 11.02 -5.55
N THR A 38 7.68 10.96 -4.47
CA THR A 38 7.16 11.10 -3.10
C THR A 38 6.50 12.47 -2.90
N ARG A 39 7.14 13.55 -3.36
CA ARG A 39 6.57 14.90 -3.29
C ARG A 39 5.26 14.97 -4.06
N ALA A 40 5.23 14.46 -5.28
CA ALA A 40 4.06 14.44 -6.15
C ALA A 40 2.85 13.82 -5.44
N THR A 41 3.06 12.63 -4.85
CA THR A 41 2.00 11.91 -4.14
C THR A 41 1.55 12.64 -2.86
N LEU A 42 2.48 13.25 -2.11
CA LEU A 42 2.13 14.00 -0.90
C LEU A 42 1.41 15.32 -1.18
N THR A 43 1.65 15.95 -2.32
CA THR A 43 1.01 17.22 -2.71
C THR A 43 -0.21 17.04 -3.61
N GLY A 44 -0.58 15.80 -3.97
CA GLY A 44 -1.67 15.52 -4.90
C GLY A 44 -1.37 15.93 -6.35
N ASP A 45 -0.09 16.05 -6.71
CA ASP A 45 0.35 16.36 -8.08
C ASP A 45 0.50 15.07 -8.91
N PHE A 46 -0.62 14.36 -9.08
CA PHE A 46 -0.70 13.16 -9.92
C PHE A 46 -2.15 12.88 -10.32
N ASP A 47 -2.35 12.29 -11.50
CA ASP A 47 -3.63 11.71 -11.91
C ASP A 47 -3.73 10.24 -11.47
N LEU A 48 -2.63 9.50 -11.63
CA LEU A 48 -2.45 8.11 -11.20
C LEU A 48 -1.05 7.95 -10.60
N THR A 49 -0.95 7.26 -9.46
CA THR A 49 0.34 6.96 -8.82
C THR A 49 0.41 5.49 -8.43
N ILE A 50 1.62 4.93 -8.49
CA ILE A 50 1.88 3.58 -7.98
C ILE A 50 2.28 3.73 -6.52
N SER A 51 1.37 3.31 -5.64
CA SER A 51 1.59 3.31 -4.20
C SER A 51 1.49 1.91 -3.61
N ALA A 52 1.89 1.78 -2.37
CA ALA A 52 1.77 0.54 -1.59
C ALA A 52 1.24 0.86 -0.20
N ALA A 53 0.35 0.01 0.29
CA ALA A 53 -0.12 0.05 1.67
C ALA A 53 0.56 -1.06 2.47
N ILE A 54 1.12 -0.71 3.63
CA ILE A 54 1.70 -1.65 4.57
C ILE A 54 0.69 -1.87 5.70
N VAL A 55 0.02 -3.02 5.70
CA VAL A 55 -1.03 -3.36 6.67
C VAL A 55 -0.54 -4.51 7.55
N GLN A 56 -0.16 -4.22 8.80
CA GLN A 56 0.17 -5.22 9.83
C GLN A 56 -1.02 -5.52 10.75
N GLY A 57 -1.90 -4.53 10.91
CA GLY A 57 -3.21 -4.63 11.53
C GLY A 57 -4.15 -3.64 10.82
N PRO A 58 -5.47 -3.87 10.90
CA PRO A 58 -6.41 -3.15 10.06
C PRO A 58 -6.64 -1.69 10.50
N ASP A 59 -6.45 -1.33 11.78
CA ASP A 59 -6.72 0.02 12.29
C ASP A 59 -5.78 1.09 11.69
N PHE A 60 -4.56 1.19 12.21
CA PHE A 60 -3.67 2.32 11.91
C PHE A 60 -3.44 2.51 10.40
N ALA A 61 -3.22 1.42 9.66
CA ALA A 61 -2.91 1.50 8.24
C ALA A 61 -4.11 1.93 7.39
N LEU A 62 -5.31 1.37 7.62
CA LEU A 62 -6.50 1.71 6.82
C LEU A 62 -7.03 3.09 7.20
N TRP A 63 -7.04 3.43 8.49
CA TRP A 63 -7.46 4.76 8.94
C TRP A 63 -6.54 5.84 8.34
N THR A 64 -5.21 5.65 8.43
CA THR A 64 -4.25 6.62 7.87
C THR A 64 -4.43 6.79 6.36
N ALA A 65 -4.68 5.71 5.63
CA ALA A 65 -4.74 5.74 4.17
C ALA A 65 -6.08 6.24 3.60
N PHE A 66 -7.19 6.03 4.30
CA PHE A 66 -8.52 6.19 3.71
C PHE A 66 -9.50 7.05 4.51
N HIS A 67 -9.21 7.37 5.77
CA HIS A 67 -10.08 8.28 6.53
C HIS A 67 -10.00 9.70 5.94
N SER A 68 -11.15 10.34 5.72
CA SER A 68 -11.24 11.61 4.97
C SER A 68 -10.45 12.76 5.60
N THR A 69 -10.27 12.74 6.92
CA THR A 69 -9.53 13.75 7.69
C THR A 69 -8.05 13.41 7.88
N SER A 70 -7.61 12.24 7.45
CA SER A 70 -6.22 11.81 7.59
C SER A 70 -5.34 12.57 6.61
N THR A 71 -4.22 13.11 7.11
CA THR A 71 -3.16 13.67 6.24
C THR A 71 -2.46 12.60 5.40
N GLY A 72 -2.62 11.32 5.75
CA GLY A 72 -2.13 10.19 4.96
C GLY A 72 -3.08 9.74 3.84
N ASN A 73 -4.25 10.36 3.71
CA ASN A 73 -5.22 10.07 2.65
C ASN A 73 -4.79 10.70 1.31
N GLN A 74 -3.76 10.11 0.72
CA GLN A 74 -3.15 10.59 -0.52
C GLN A 74 -4.09 10.44 -1.72
N MET A 75 -5.04 9.51 -1.67
CA MET A 75 -6.00 9.26 -2.75
C MET A 75 -7.22 10.20 -2.68
N GLY A 76 -7.33 11.03 -1.65
CA GLY A 76 -8.42 11.99 -1.50
C GLY A 76 -9.78 11.35 -1.24
N VAL A 77 -9.80 10.17 -0.61
CA VAL A 77 -11.05 9.46 -0.29
C VAL A 77 -11.93 10.30 0.63
N SER A 78 -13.20 10.47 0.28
CA SER A 78 -14.17 11.19 1.10
C SER A 78 -15.49 10.44 1.07
N ASP A 79 -15.65 9.52 2.01
CA ASP A 79 -16.84 8.67 2.14
C ASP A 79 -17.25 8.58 3.62
N PRO A 80 -18.36 9.22 4.03
CA PRO A 80 -18.78 9.24 5.43
C PRO A 80 -19.06 7.86 6.02
N GLU A 81 -19.49 6.90 5.20
CA GLU A 81 -19.75 5.52 5.64
C GLU A 81 -18.44 4.78 5.93
N LEU A 82 -17.43 4.95 5.07
CA LEU A 82 -16.09 4.43 5.31
C LEU A 82 -15.45 5.04 6.56
N ASP A 83 -15.55 6.36 6.75
CA ASP A 83 -15.05 7.03 7.96
C ASP A 83 -15.70 6.44 9.22
N ALA A 84 -17.02 6.31 9.23
CA ALA A 84 -17.76 5.72 10.37
C ALA A 84 -17.36 4.26 10.64
N ALA A 85 -17.14 3.46 9.59
CA ALA A 85 -16.71 2.06 9.72
C ALA A 85 -15.28 1.95 10.27
N LEU A 86 -14.37 2.82 9.81
CA LEU A 86 -13.00 2.92 10.32
C LEU A 86 -12.99 3.32 11.80
N ASP A 87 -13.77 4.34 12.18
CA ASP A 87 -13.89 4.80 13.55
C ASP A 87 -14.48 3.72 14.47
N LYS A 88 -15.53 3.01 14.02
CA LYS A 88 -16.09 1.85 14.74
C LYS A 88 -15.03 0.77 14.96
N GLY A 89 -14.24 0.44 13.94
CA GLY A 89 -13.20 -0.58 14.02
C GLY A 89 -12.06 -0.22 14.98
N ARG A 90 -11.83 1.08 15.21
CA ARG A 90 -10.80 1.62 16.10
C ARG A 90 -11.20 1.60 17.57
N VAL A 91 -12.49 1.76 17.87
CA VAL A 91 -13.03 1.75 19.24
C VAL A 91 -13.67 0.42 19.67
N ALA A 92 -13.76 -0.55 18.76
CA ALA A 92 -14.29 -1.88 19.04
C ALA A 92 -13.54 -2.58 20.18
N THR A 93 -14.28 -3.21 21.09
CA THR A 93 -13.72 -3.86 22.30
C THR A 93 -13.67 -5.37 22.20
N THR A 94 -14.37 -5.93 21.22
CA THR A 94 -14.40 -7.37 20.94
C THR A 94 -13.91 -7.67 19.52
N ASP A 95 -13.35 -8.86 19.32
CA ASP A 95 -12.92 -9.30 17.99
C ASP A 95 -14.08 -9.41 17.00
N ALA A 96 -15.29 -9.74 17.48
CA ALA A 96 -16.48 -9.83 16.66
C ALA A 96 -16.91 -8.45 16.12
N GLU A 97 -17.00 -7.44 16.99
CA GLU A 97 -17.29 -6.05 16.58
C GLU A 97 -16.24 -5.51 15.62
N ARG A 98 -14.96 -5.85 15.89
CA ARG A 98 -13.85 -5.42 15.06
C ARG A 98 -13.91 -6.07 13.66
N MET A 99 -14.24 -7.36 13.60
CA MET A 99 -14.41 -8.09 12.34
C MET A 99 -15.56 -7.53 11.50
N GLU A 100 -16.69 -7.23 12.14
CA GLU A 100 -17.85 -6.61 11.48
C GLU A 100 -17.48 -5.24 10.89
N ALA A 101 -16.83 -4.38 11.69
CA ALA A 101 -16.41 -3.06 11.25
C ALA A 101 -15.44 -3.11 10.05
N TYR A 102 -14.40 -3.96 10.09
CA TYR A 102 -13.46 -4.07 8.98
C TYR A 102 -13.99 -4.84 7.77
N THR A 103 -15.08 -5.59 7.92
CA THR A 103 -15.83 -6.12 6.77
C THR A 103 -16.52 -4.97 6.05
N GLU A 104 -17.14 -4.06 6.78
CA GLU A 104 -17.76 -2.87 6.21
C GLU A 104 -16.72 -1.96 5.54
N VAL A 105 -15.59 -1.69 6.18
CA VAL A 105 -14.46 -0.95 5.58
C VAL A 105 -14.05 -1.53 4.23
N GLN A 106 -13.90 -2.86 4.14
CA GLN A 106 -13.53 -3.51 2.88
C GLN A 106 -14.61 -3.40 1.81
N ASN A 107 -15.89 -3.44 2.18
CA ASN A 107 -16.99 -3.22 1.24
C ASN A 107 -16.99 -1.78 0.73
N ARG A 108 -16.91 -0.79 1.63
CA ARG A 108 -16.83 0.63 1.26
C ARG A 108 -15.63 0.94 0.36
N ILE A 109 -14.44 0.40 0.66
CA ILE A 109 -13.25 0.54 -0.20
C ILE A 109 -13.50 0.01 -1.63
N LYS A 110 -14.25 -1.09 -1.77
CA LYS A 110 -14.61 -1.62 -3.10
C LYS A 110 -15.58 -0.72 -3.85
N GLU A 111 -16.51 -0.06 -3.15
CA GLU A 111 -17.48 0.84 -3.77
C GLU A 111 -16.86 2.17 -4.19
N VAL A 112 -15.97 2.74 -3.37
CA VAL A 112 -15.34 4.05 -3.67
C VAL A 112 -14.12 3.95 -4.60
N VAL A 113 -13.60 2.73 -4.82
CA VAL A 113 -12.50 2.39 -5.74
C VAL A 113 -11.33 3.39 -5.65
N PRO A 114 -10.62 3.48 -4.51
CA PRO A 114 -9.52 4.45 -4.35
C PRO A 114 -8.29 4.08 -5.18
N GLY A 115 -8.26 2.88 -5.76
CA GLY A 115 -7.20 2.39 -6.62
C GLY A 115 -7.42 0.93 -7.01
N VAL A 116 -6.55 0.42 -7.89
CA VAL A 116 -6.57 -0.97 -8.34
C VAL A 116 -5.51 -1.79 -7.58
N TRP A 117 -5.95 -2.83 -6.88
CA TRP A 117 -5.09 -3.75 -6.15
C TRP A 117 -4.61 -4.89 -7.07
N TYR A 118 -3.33 -4.90 -7.43
CA TYR A 118 -2.79 -5.85 -8.43
C TYR A 118 -1.71 -6.79 -7.90
N THR A 119 -1.15 -6.54 -6.72
CA THR A 119 -0.12 -7.40 -6.14
C THR A 119 -0.20 -7.44 -4.61
N ARG A 120 0.20 -8.58 -4.04
CA ARG A 120 0.50 -8.71 -2.61
C ARG A 120 1.96 -9.10 -2.48
N ALA A 121 2.76 -8.18 -1.96
CA ALA A 121 4.19 -8.44 -1.75
C ALA A 121 4.40 -9.61 -0.78
N VAL A 122 5.25 -10.55 -1.18
CA VAL A 122 5.76 -11.60 -0.30
C VAL A 122 7.22 -11.24 -0.01
N PRO A 123 7.52 -10.67 1.16
CA PRO A 123 8.88 -10.28 1.48
C PRO A 123 9.76 -11.53 1.62
N ALA A 124 11.01 -11.43 1.17
CA ALA A 124 11.98 -12.51 1.22
C ALA A 124 13.36 -11.97 1.57
N VAL A 125 14.16 -12.79 2.26
CA VAL A 125 15.56 -12.50 2.62
C VAL A 125 16.46 -13.54 1.95
N ILE A 126 17.49 -13.07 1.26
CA ILE A 126 18.53 -13.90 0.66
C ILE A 126 19.80 -13.73 1.51
N TYR A 127 20.41 -14.85 1.92
CA TYR A 127 21.59 -14.87 2.77
C TYR A 127 22.57 -15.96 2.31
N GLY A 128 23.84 -15.81 2.69
CA GLY A 128 24.90 -16.75 2.32
C GLY A 128 24.77 -18.11 3.01
N ASN A 129 25.33 -19.16 2.41
CA ASN A 129 25.31 -20.53 2.95
C ASN A 129 25.96 -20.67 4.33
N ASN A 130 26.77 -19.70 4.74
CA ASN A 130 27.42 -19.63 6.04
C ASN A 130 26.64 -18.80 7.09
N VAL A 131 25.50 -18.20 6.74
CA VAL A 131 24.67 -17.44 7.67
C VAL A 131 23.62 -18.35 8.32
N ARG A 132 23.44 -18.21 9.62
CA ARG A 132 22.44 -18.92 10.43
C ARG A 132 21.66 -17.92 11.28
N GLY A 133 20.56 -18.40 11.86
CA GLY A 133 19.69 -17.60 12.71
C GLY A 133 18.84 -16.57 11.96
N VAL A 134 18.59 -16.81 10.68
CA VAL A 134 17.75 -15.91 9.88
C VAL A 134 16.28 -16.15 10.20
N THR A 135 15.74 -15.34 11.11
CA THR A 135 14.31 -15.23 11.37
C THR A 135 13.79 -13.94 10.75
N MET A 136 12.73 -14.03 9.96
CA MET A 136 12.04 -12.84 9.44
C MET A 136 11.08 -12.29 10.51
N TYR A 137 11.21 -11.00 10.81
CA TYR A 137 10.29 -10.27 11.67
C TYR A 137 9.46 -9.28 10.85
N THR A 138 8.17 -9.18 11.18
CA THR A 138 7.17 -8.29 10.55
C THR A 138 7.19 -8.33 9.03
N LEU A 139 7.72 -7.28 8.38
CA LEU A 139 7.69 -7.04 6.94
C LEU A 139 8.90 -7.66 6.21
N GLY A 140 9.51 -8.68 6.81
CA GLY A 140 10.66 -9.39 6.24
C GLY A 140 12.02 -8.83 6.63
N SER A 141 12.10 -8.05 7.71
CA SER A 141 13.39 -7.63 8.25
C SER A 141 14.03 -8.81 9.00
N PRO A 142 15.28 -9.20 8.67
CA PRO A 142 16.00 -10.16 9.51
C PRO A 142 16.32 -9.50 10.86
N LEU A 143 16.26 -10.27 11.95
CA LEU A 143 16.66 -9.83 13.28
C LEU A 143 18.19 -9.85 13.40
N PRO A 144 18.90 -8.70 13.39
CA PRO A 144 20.36 -8.71 13.32
C PRO A 144 21.02 -9.38 14.54
N GLU A 145 20.36 -9.30 15.69
CA GLU A 145 20.78 -9.93 16.95
C GLU A 145 20.73 -11.46 16.93
N GLU A 146 19.96 -12.05 16.02
CA GLU A 146 19.87 -13.50 15.84
C GLU A 146 20.82 -14.01 14.77
N LEU A 147 21.56 -13.17 14.04
CA LEU A 147 22.41 -13.63 12.94
C LEU A 147 23.79 -14.10 13.43
N TRP A 148 24.24 -15.27 12.97
CA TRP A 148 25.62 -15.71 13.17
C TRP A 148 26.22 -16.41 11.95
N LEU A 149 27.56 -16.50 11.91
CA LEU A 149 28.30 -17.17 10.86
C LEU A 149 28.74 -18.57 11.31
N THR A 150 28.69 -19.53 10.39
CA THR A 150 29.35 -20.83 10.52
C THR A 150 30.61 -20.85 9.67
N SER A 151 31.69 -21.37 10.25
CA SER A 151 32.96 -21.63 9.56
C SER A 151 32.83 -22.64 8.44
#